data_AF-A0A9R0IRK3-F1
#
_entry.id   AF-A0A9R0IRK3-F1
#
_cell.length_a   1.000
_cell.length_b   1.000
_cell.length_c   1.000
_cell.angle_alpha   90.00
_cell.angle_beta   90.00
_cell.angle_gamma   90.00
#
_symmetry.space_group_name_H-M   'P 1'
#
loop_
_entity.id
_entity.type
_entity.pdbx_description
1 polymer ?
#
loop_
_entity_poly.entity_id
_entity_poly.type
_entity_poly.pdbx_seq_one_letter_code
_entity_poly.pdbx_strand_id
1 'polypeptide(L)'
;MLVPNGLTWSLKKIWQQRDILVQTGGVDRFIVNGKFKISRMYKALHTGGIQVRWKRIVCNSKASPKATFITWLALQNRLPTKDRLLSWNINIAGACEFCQVQDEKLSHLFFECHYSHDIWKAVLMQLGIQRNISSWQEEVQWAAVKSRSTKKKDHHCSVAFIETVYAVWLQRNASVFSKKLDPVESVVRRILFIVACRNQ
;
A
#
# COMPACT_ATOMS: atom_id res chain seq x y z
N MET A 1 -12.69 -16.58 36.89
CA MET A 1 -12.04 -16.07 38.11
C MET A 1 -11.83 -14.58 37.90
N LEU A 2 -12.28 -13.73 38.82
CA LEU A 2 -12.20 -12.28 38.67
C LEU A 2 -10.73 -11.79 38.70
N VAL A 3 -10.42 -10.74 37.96
CA VAL A 3 -9.07 -10.14 37.94
C VAL A 3 -8.80 -9.50 39.31
N PRO A 4 -7.70 -9.85 40.00
CA PRO A 4 -7.40 -9.29 41.32
C PRO A 4 -7.27 -7.77 41.32
N ASN A 5 -7.83 -7.13 42.36
CA ASN A 5 -7.60 -5.72 42.63
C ASN A 5 -6.15 -5.49 43.08
N GLY A 6 -5.52 -4.39 42.64
CA GLY A 6 -4.11 -4.07 42.93
C GLY A 6 -3.11 -4.37 41.81
N LEU A 7 -3.53 -5.03 40.72
CA LEU A 7 -2.65 -5.23 39.56
C LEU A 7 -2.42 -3.94 38.76
N THR A 8 -1.21 -3.78 38.23
CA THR A 8 -0.89 -2.74 37.24
C THR A 8 -1.72 -2.94 35.97
N TRP A 9 -1.89 -1.88 35.18
CA TRP A 9 -2.68 -1.93 33.93
C TRP A 9 -2.21 -3.02 32.96
N SER A 10 -0.89 -3.20 32.83
CA SER A 10 -0.29 -4.24 31.98
C SER A 10 -0.60 -5.65 32.47
N LEU A 11 -0.51 -5.89 33.78
CA LEU A 11 -0.84 -7.19 34.37
C LEU A 11 -2.33 -7.51 34.27
N LYS A 12 -3.21 -6.51 34.45
CA LYS A 12 -4.65 -6.66 34.21
C LYS A 12 -4.93 -7.07 32.76
N LYS A 13 -4.24 -6.47 31.79
CA LYS A 13 -4.36 -6.85 30.37
C LYS A 13 -3.90 -8.28 30.11
N ILE A 14 -2.75 -8.69 30.63
CA ILE A 14 -2.25 -10.08 30.51
C ILE A 14 -3.24 -11.07 31.11
N TRP A 15 -3.76 -10.78 32.31
CA TRP A 15 -4.76 -11.61 32.97
C TRP A 15 -6.04 -11.76 32.16
N GLN A 16 -6.53 -10.67 31.55
CA GLN A 16 -7.71 -10.71 30.68
C GLN A 16 -7.52 -11.59 29.43
N GLN A 17 -6.28 -11.75 28.93
CA GLN A 17 -6.02 -12.64 27.79
C GLN A 17 -6.01 -14.13 28.16
N ARG A 18 -6.00 -14.48 29.46
CA ARG A 18 -6.09 -15.87 29.94
C ARG A 18 -7.36 -16.56 29.46
N ASP A 19 -8.47 -15.84 29.43
CA ASP A 19 -9.75 -16.41 29.02
C ASP A 19 -9.74 -16.78 27.54
N ILE A 20 -9.00 -16.04 26.71
CA ILE A 20 -8.76 -16.38 25.31
C ILE A 20 -7.95 -17.68 25.20
N LEU A 21 -6.90 -17.84 26.01
CA LEU A 21 -6.11 -19.08 26.07
C LEU A 21 -6.99 -20.29 26.45
N VAL A 22 -7.85 -20.14 27.45
CA VAL A 22 -8.79 -21.19 27.87
C VAL A 22 -9.78 -21.52 26.75
N GLN A 23 -10.38 -20.51 26.11
CA GLN A 23 -11.31 -20.69 24.99
C GLN A 23 -10.66 -21.37 23.79
N THR A 24 -9.35 -21.18 23.57
CA THR A 24 -8.61 -21.85 22.50
C THR A 24 -8.23 -23.31 22.80
N GLY A 25 -8.69 -23.89 23.93
CA GLY A 25 -8.38 -25.28 24.31
C GLY A 25 -7.17 -25.43 25.24
N GLY A 26 -6.78 -24.35 25.91
CA GLY A 26 -5.72 -24.36 26.92
C GLY A 26 -4.29 -24.31 26.37
N VAL A 27 -3.33 -24.21 27.28
CA VAL A 27 -1.90 -24.09 26.97
C VAL A 27 -1.37 -25.36 26.29
N ASP A 28 -1.91 -26.52 26.66
CA ASP A 28 -1.47 -27.84 26.18
C ASP A 28 -1.60 -27.98 24.66
N ARG A 29 -2.60 -27.34 24.05
CA ARG A 29 -2.77 -27.29 22.58
C ARG A 29 -1.54 -26.75 21.86
N PHE A 30 -0.77 -25.91 22.53
CA PHE A 30 0.40 -25.23 21.97
C PHE A 30 1.73 -25.87 22.37
N ILE A 31 1.72 -26.93 23.18
CA ILE A 31 2.91 -27.69 23.56
C ILE A 31 3.19 -28.75 22.49
N VAL A 32 4.43 -28.83 22.01
CA VAL A 32 4.90 -29.87 21.10
C VAL A 32 6.25 -30.37 21.61
N ASN A 33 6.36 -31.68 21.84
CA ASN A 33 7.54 -32.32 22.43
C ASN A 33 7.96 -31.64 23.76
N GLY A 34 7.00 -31.40 24.64
CA GLY A 34 7.24 -30.74 25.95
C GLY A 34 7.62 -29.26 25.88
N LYS A 35 7.66 -28.64 24.69
CA LYS A 35 8.02 -27.23 24.51
C LYS A 35 6.83 -26.42 24.00
N PHE A 36 6.53 -25.31 24.67
CA PHE A 36 5.53 -24.36 24.19
C PHE A 36 5.94 -23.74 22.86
N LYS A 37 5.05 -23.78 21.86
CA LYS A 37 5.29 -23.22 20.52
C LYS A 37 4.49 -21.93 20.35
N ILE A 38 5.15 -20.79 20.57
CA ILE A 38 4.58 -19.45 20.34
C ILE A 38 3.97 -19.33 18.95
N SER A 39 4.61 -19.89 17.91
CA SER A 39 4.10 -19.86 16.54
C SER A 39 2.74 -20.56 16.35
N ARG A 40 2.44 -21.61 17.13
CA ARG A 40 1.12 -22.27 17.11
C ARG A 40 0.06 -21.43 17.81
N MET A 41 0.38 -20.90 18.99
CA MET A 41 -0.52 -19.99 19.71
C MET A 41 -0.83 -18.76 18.85
N TYR A 42 0.20 -18.14 18.27
CA TYR A 42 0.04 -16.99 17.39
C TYR A 42 -0.88 -17.32 16.21
N LYS A 43 -0.70 -18.46 15.52
CA LYS A 43 -1.58 -18.88 14.42
C LYS A 43 -3.03 -19.17 14.88
N ALA A 44 -3.23 -19.65 16.10
CA ALA A 44 -4.55 -19.91 16.64
C ALA A 44 -5.28 -18.62 17.06
N LEU A 45 -4.54 -17.64 17.61
CA LEU A 45 -5.07 -16.32 17.96
C LEU A 45 -5.28 -15.45 16.73
N HIS A 46 -4.42 -15.60 15.72
CA HIS A 46 -4.51 -14.87 14.47
C HIS A 46 -5.38 -15.67 13.49
N THR A 47 -6.69 -15.61 13.67
CA THR A 47 -7.66 -16.08 12.67
C THR A 47 -7.33 -15.43 11.33
N GLY A 48 -6.99 -16.25 10.34
CA GLY A 48 -6.39 -15.76 9.09
C GLY A 48 -7.12 -14.54 8.52
N GLY A 49 -6.37 -13.46 8.29
CA GLY A 49 -6.92 -12.25 7.70
C GLY A 49 -7.37 -12.46 6.26
N ILE A 50 -8.23 -11.55 5.77
CA ILE A 50 -8.69 -11.52 4.37
C ILE A 50 -7.48 -11.56 3.45
N GLN A 51 -7.44 -12.55 2.55
CA GLN A 51 -6.39 -12.66 1.56
C GLN A 51 -6.57 -11.56 0.51
N VAL A 52 -5.64 -10.61 0.47
CA VAL A 52 -5.62 -9.54 -0.52
C VAL A 52 -4.68 -9.89 -1.66
N ARG A 53 -5.13 -9.67 -2.90
CA ARG A 53 -4.34 -9.99 -4.11
C ARG A 53 -3.07 -9.13 -4.23
N TRP A 54 -3.13 -7.90 -3.72
CA TRP A 54 -2.02 -6.94 -3.75
C TRP A 54 -0.95 -7.16 -2.68
N LYS A 55 -1.06 -8.18 -1.81
CA LYS A 55 -0.12 -8.42 -0.70
C LYS A 55 1.35 -8.40 -1.14
N ARG A 56 1.65 -9.02 -2.27
CA ARG A 56 3.03 -9.15 -2.80
C ARG A 56 3.57 -7.87 -3.46
N ILE A 57 2.70 -6.91 -3.80
CA ILE A 57 3.14 -5.57 -4.22
C ILE A 57 3.85 -4.88 -3.05
N VAL A 58 3.33 -5.05 -1.83
CA VAL A 58 3.82 -4.34 -0.65
C VAL A 58 4.85 -5.17 0.12
N CYS A 59 4.51 -6.43 0.40
CA CYS A 59 5.36 -7.32 1.21
C CYS A 59 6.56 -7.81 0.39
N ASN A 60 7.77 -7.63 0.94
CA ASN A 60 9.05 -8.00 0.30
C ASN A 60 9.31 -7.26 -1.02
N SER A 61 8.75 -6.07 -1.18
CA SER A 61 9.08 -5.20 -2.30
C SER A 61 10.47 -4.58 -2.16
N LYS A 62 11.17 -4.41 -3.28
CA LYS A 62 12.44 -3.67 -3.34
C LYS A 62 12.25 -2.15 -3.52
N ALA A 63 11.02 -1.69 -3.68
CA ALA A 63 10.69 -0.28 -3.82
C ALA A 63 11.00 0.52 -2.53
N SER A 64 10.97 1.84 -2.63
CA SER A 64 11.24 2.74 -1.51
C SER A 64 10.33 2.47 -0.34
N PRO A 65 10.84 2.41 0.91
CA PRO A 65 9.97 2.24 2.08
C PRO A 65 8.84 3.27 2.11
N LYS A 66 9.14 4.54 1.76
CA LYS A 66 8.14 5.60 1.61
C LYS A 66 7.13 5.30 0.49
N ALA A 67 7.61 4.85 -0.67
CA ALA A 67 6.76 4.55 -1.82
C ALA A 67 5.84 3.34 -1.55
N THR A 68 6.40 2.28 -0.95
CA THR A 68 5.68 1.09 -0.50
C THR A 68 4.60 1.44 0.52
N PHE A 69 4.91 2.32 1.49
CA PHE A 69 3.94 2.77 2.49
C PHE A 69 2.78 3.57 1.86
N ILE A 70 3.09 4.54 1.00
CA ILE A 70 2.05 5.33 0.30
C ILE A 70 1.21 4.44 -0.61
N THR A 71 1.83 3.52 -1.34
CA THR A 71 1.10 2.56 -2.19
C THR A 71 0.22 1.64 -1.36
N TRP A 72 0.67 1.19 -0.19
CA TRP A 72 -0.14 0.41 0.75
C TRP A 72 -1.37 1.17 1.25
N LEU A 73 -1.24 2.48 1.51
CA LEU A 73 -2.40 3.33 1.81
C LEU A 73 -3.32 3.49 0.60
N ALA A 74 -2.78 3.67 -0.61
CA ALA A 74 -3.56 3.77 -1.85
C ALA A 74 -4.38 2.49 -2.10
N LEU A 75 -3.76 1.32 -1.93
CA LEU A 75 -4.38 0.00 -2.11
C LEU A 75 -5.55 -0.25 -1.14
N GLN A 76 -5.52 0.38 0.03
CA GLN A 76 -6.60 0.33 1.01
C GLN A 76 -7.61 1.46 0.84
N ASN A 77 -7.44 2.30 -0.18
CA ASN A 77 -8.17 3.55 -0.34
C ASN A 77 -8.12 4.38 0.95
N ARG A 78 -6.92 4.69 1.46
CA ARG A 78 -6.70 5.45 2.72
C ARG A 78 -5.90 6.74 2.53
N LEU A 79 -5.63 7.13 1.29
CA LEU A 79 -5.01 8.42 1.01
C LEU A 79 -6.05 9.56 1.18
N PRO A 80 -5.66 10.75 1.63
CA PRO A 80 -6.54 11.91 1.74
C PRO A 80 -6.76 12.59 0.38
N THR A 81 -7.40 11.88 -0.55
CA THR A 81 -7.90 12.41 -1.82
C THR A 81 -9.10 13.33 -1.59
N LYS A 82 -9.37 14.27 -2.51
CA LYS A 82 -10.41 15.29 -2.29
C LYS A 82 -11.81 14.70 -2.15
N ASP A 83 -12.15 13.65 -2.91
CA ASP A 83 -13.40 12.90 -2.72
C ASP A 83 -13.60 12.39 -1.28
N ARG A 84 -12.51 11.97 -0.61
CA ARG A 84 -12.55 11.52 0.78
C ARG A 84 -12.59 12.68 1.77
N LEU A 85 -11.90 13.78 1.49
CA LEU A 85 -11.98 14.98 2.33
C LEU A 85 -13.40 15.58 2.29
N LEU A 86 -14.04 15.57 1.12
CA LEU A 86 -15.43 15.97 0.94
C LEU A 86 -16.39 15.07 1.72
N SER A 87 -16.16 13.74 1.74
CA SER A 87 -16.99 12.83 2.55
C SER A 87 -16.81 13.00 4.06
N TRP A 88 -15.75 13.70 4.49
CA TRP A 88 -15.56 14.14 5.88
C TRP A 88 -16.13 15.53 6.16
N ASN A 89 -16.94 16.08 5.25
CA ASN A 89 -17.52 17.43 5.32
C ASN A 89 -16.47 18.55 5.40
N ILE A 90 -15.28 18.34 4.83
CA ILE A 90 -14.26 19.38 4.70
C ILE A 90 -14.59 20.21 3.46
N ASN A 91 -14.79 21.52 3.64
CA ASN A 91 -15.16 22.44 2.56
C ASN A 91 -13.94 22.75 1.66
N ILE A 92 -13.81 22.02 0.54
CA ILE A 92 -12.77 22.21 -0.47
C ILE A 92 -13.34 22.02 -1.89
N ALA A 93 -12.64 22.53 -2.90
CA ALA A 93 -12.96 22.23 -4.30
C ALA A 93 -12.57 20.79 -4.66
N GLY A 94 -13.52 20.02 -5.22
CA GLY A 94 -13.34 18.60 -5.57
C GLY A 94 -12.49 18.32 -6.81
N ALA A 95 -12.29 19.32 -7.68
CA ALA A 95 -11.57 19.16 -8.94
C ALA A 95 -10.12 18.64 -8.75
N CYS A 96 -9.69 17.76 -9.65
CA CYS A 96 -8.33 17.22 -9.69
C CYS A 96 -7.28 18.32 -9.86
N GLU A 97 -6.26 18.28 -9.00
CA GLU A 97 -5.20 19.29 -8.99
C GLU A 97 -4.33 19.32 -10.26
N PHE A 98 -4.37 18.25 -11.05
CA PHE A 98 -3.59 18.15 -12.29
C PHE A 98 -4.35 18.67 -13.51
N CYS A 99 -5.58 18.20 -13.72
CA CYS A 99 -6.33 18.51 -14.94
C CYS A 99 -7.36 19.62 -14.76
N GLN A 100 -7.85 19.87 -13.53
CA GLN A 100 -8.94 20.81 -13.23
C GLN A 100 -10.25 20.56 -14.00
N VAL A 101 -10.43 19.38 -14.61
CA VAL A 101 -11.61 19.03 -15.44
C VAL A 101 -12.53 18.04 -14.74
N GLN A 102 -11.97 17.01 -14.09
CA GLN A 102 -12.74 15.98 -13.38
C GLN A 102 -12.45 16.04 -11.88
N ASP A 103 -13.36 15.51 -11.07
CA ASP A 103 -13.15 15.40 -9.61
C ASP A 103 -12.00 14.45 -9.25
N GLU A 104 -11.23 14.83 -8.23
CA GLU A 104 -10.13 14.00 -7.72
C GLU A 104 -10.69 12.78 -6.96
N LYS A 105 -10.64 11.64 -7.64
CA LYS A 105 -10.81 10.31 -7.06
C LYS A 105 -9.51 9.54 -7.16
N LEU A 106 -9.36 8.47 -6.39
CA LEU A 106 -8.17 7.61 -6.42
C LEU A 106 -7.84 7.11 -7.85
N SER A 107 -8.83 6.61 -8.59
CA SER A 107 -8.63 6.10 -9.96
C SER A 107 -8.19 7.20 -10.91
N HIS A 108 -8.87 8.34 -10.85
CA HIS A 108 -8.56 9.52 -11.65
C HIS A 108 -7.14 10.03 -11.36
N LEU A 109 -6.79 10.21 -10.09
CA LEU A 109 -5.51 10.75 -9.67
C LEU A 109 -4.31 9.97 -10.19
N PHE A 110 -4.38 8.63 -10.27
CA PHE A 110 -3.22 7.81 -10.62
C PHE A 110 -3.11 7.49 -12.10
N PHE A 111 -4.14 6.95 -12.76
CA PHE A 111 -3.97 6.42 -14.12
C PHE A 111 -4.99 6.91 -15.15
N GLU A 112 -6.02 7.66 -14.75
CA GLU A 112 -7.03 8.18 -15.69
C GLU A 112 -6.87 9.68 -15.97
N CYS A 113 -6.21 10.44 -15.08
CA CYS A 113 -5.83 11.82 -15.34
C CYS A 113 -4.72 11.88 -16.40
N HIS A 114 -4.82 12.79 -17.38
CA HIS A 114 -3.84 12.90 -18.48
C HIS A 114 -2.39 13.02 -17.97
N TYR A 115 -2.14 13.85 -16.94
CA TYR A 115 -0.81 14.07 -16.41
C TYR A 115 -0.19 12.80 -15.83
N SER A 116 -0.93 12.08 -14.99
CA SER A 116 -0.44 10.87 -14.33
C SER A 116 -0.43 9.66 -15.27
N HIS A 117 -1.37 9.60 -16.21
CA HIS A 117 -1.40 8.65 -17.31
C HIS A 117 -0.14 8.78 -18.17
N ASP A 118 0.25 9.99 -18.56
CA ASP A 118 1.44 10.23 -19.40
C ASP A 118 2.74 9.86 -18.67
N ILE A 119 2.82 10.13 -17.36
CA ILE A 119 3.94 9.64 -16.52
C ILE A 119 4.00 8.12 -16.58
N TRP A 120 2.89 7.43 -16.32
CA TRP A 120 2.89 5.97 -16.28
C TRP A 120 3.20 5.36 -17.65
N LYS A 121 2.66 5.94 -18.72
CA LYS A 121 2.90 5.54 -20.11
C LYS A 121 4.38 5.62 -20.47
N ALA A 122 5.01 6.75 -20.15
CA ALA A 122 6.43 6.95 -20.39
C ALA A 122 7.30 5.97 -19.59
N VAL A 123 6.97 5.71 -18.32
CA VAL A 123 7.68 4.70 -17.50
C VAL A 123 7.55 3.30 -18.11
N LEU A 124 6.35 2.88 -18.54
CA LEU A 124 6.14 1.58 -19.18
C LEU A 124 6.92 1.44 -20.48
N MET A 125 6.94 2.49 -21.32
CA MET A 125 7.73 2.51 -22.55
C MET A 125 9.22 2.31 -22.29
N GLN A 126 9.77 3.00 -21.30
CA GLN A 126 11.19 2.91 -20.92
C GLN A 126 11.56 1.54 -20.33
N LEU A 127 10.60 0.81 -19.79
CA LEU A 127 10.76 -0.59 -19.35
C LEU A 127 10.53 -1.61 -20.47
N GLY A 128 10.26 -1.17 -21.70
CA GLY A 128 9.96 -2.02 -22.85
C GLY A 128 8.67 -2.80 -22.65
N ILE A 129 7.62 -2.13 -22.19
CA ILE A 129 6.28 -2.68 -21.95
C ILE A 129 5.28 -1.91 -22.82
N GLN A 130 4.68 -2.60 -23.77
CA GLN A 130 3.61 -2.06 -24.61
C GLN A 130 2.28 -2.64 -24.13
N ARG A 131 1.51 -1.82 -23.41
CA ARG A 131 0.15 -2.12 -22.97
C ARG A 131 -0.67 -0.83 -22.95
N ASN A 132 -1.98 -0.97 -23.04
CA ASN A 132 -2.88 0.11 -22.69
C ASN A 132 -2.91 0.26 -21.16
N ILE A 133 -2.91 1.50 -20.71
CA ILE A 133 -3.13 1.83 -19.31
C ILE A 133 -4.63 1.79 -19.07
N SER A 134 -5.02 1.16 -17.97
CA SER A 134 -6.42 0.99 -17.59
C SER A 134 -6.71 1.65 -16.24
N SER A 135 -7.87 1.32 -15.67
CA SER A 135 -8.27 1.74 -14.33
C SER A 135 -7.26 1.34 -13.25
N TRP A 136 -7.33 2.03 -12.11
CA TRP A 136 -6.52 1.71 -10.93
C TRP A 136 -6.56 0.23 -10.55
N GLN A 137 -7.74 -0.39 -10.57
CA GLN A 137 -7.94 -1.78 -10.18
C GLN A 137 -7.20 -2.74 -11.13
N GLU A 138 -7.21 -2.46 -12.44
CA GLU A 138 -6.52 -3.26 -13.44
C GLU A 138 -5.00 -3.10 -13.35
N GLU A 139 -4.50 -1.88 -13.14
CA GLU A 139 -3.06 -1.64 -12.94
C GLU A 139 -2.55 -2.31 -11.65
N VAL A 140 -3.35 -2.27 -10.57
CA VAL A 140 -3.04 -3.00 -9.33
C VAL A 140 -3.01 -4.51 -9.56
N GLN A 141 -3.97 -5.06 -10.32
CA GLN A 141 -4.00 -6.48 -10.62
C GLN A 141 -2.81 -6.90 -11.49
N TRP A 142 -2.43 -6.06 -12.46
CA TRP A 142 -1.23 -6.26 -13.27
C TRP A 142 0.03 -6.24 -12.40
N ALA A 143 0.22 -5.22 -11.56
CA ALA A 143 1.35 -5.12 -10.65
C ALA A 143 1.40 -6.29 -9.66
N ALA A 144 0.24 -6.78 -9.18
CA ALA A 144 0.16 -7.94 -8.32
C ALA A 144 0.68 -9.22 -9.01
N VAL A 145 0.34 -9.43 -10.29
CA VAL A 145 0.88 -10.55 -11.08
C VAL A 145 2.39 -10.40 -11.24
N LYS A 146 2.87 -9.19 -11.57
CA LYS A 146 4.30 -8.90 -11.73
C LYS A 146 5.11 -9.12 -10.45
N SER A 147 4.59 -8.71 -9.31
CA SER A 147 5.21 -8.89 -7.98
C SER A 147 5.38 -10.36 -7.55
N ARG A 148 4.67 -11.29 -8.20
CA ARG A 148 4.70 -12.73 -7.88
C ARG A 148 5.58 -13.53 -8.84
N SER A 149 6.02 -12.92 -9.93
CA SER A 149 6.86 -13.57 -10.93
C SER A 149 8.27 -13.80 -10.39
N THR A 150 8.96 -14.81 -10.90
CA THR A 150 10.39 -15.04 -10.62
C THR A 150 11.30 -14.22 -11.53
N LYS A 151 10.75 -13.62 -12.60
CA LYS A 151 11.53 -12.89 -13.61
C LYS A 151 11.98 -11.54 -13.06
N LYS A 152 13.27 -11.20 -13.24
CA LYS A 152 13.83 -9.89 -12.82
C LYS A 152 13.08 -8.72 -13.47
N LYS A 153 12.76 -8.81 -14.76
CA LYS A 153 11.97 -7.79 -15.49
C LYS A 153 10.61 -7.53 -14.84
N ASP A 154 9.90 -8.57 -14.41
CA ASP A 154 8.59 -8.41 -13.78
C ASP A 154 8.68 -7.75 -12.39
N HIS A 155 9.72 -8.08 -11.61
CA HIS A 155 9.98 -7.35 -10.37
C HIS A 155 10.25 -5.86 -10.63
N HIS A 156 11.00 -5.52 -11.69
CA HIS A 156 11.22 -4.12 -12.07
C HIS A 156 9.90 -3.41 -12.39
N CYS A 157 8.97 -4.09 -13.09
CA CYS A 157 7.64 -3.55 -13.37
C CYS A 157 6.87 -3.25 -12.08
N SER A 158 6.90 -4.18 -11.11
CA SER A 158 6.23 -3.99 -9.82
C SER A 158 6.84 -2.85 -9.00
N VAL A 159 8.17 -2.71 -9.02
CA VAL A 159 8.85 -1.60 -8.34
C VAL A 159 8.52 -0.28 -9.00
N ALA A 160 8.56 -0.22 -10.33
CA ALA A 160 8.20 0.98 -11.09
C ALA A 160 6.77 1.43 -10.81
N PHE A 161 5.81 0.50 -10.74
CA PHE A 161 4.43 0.81 -10.33
C PHE A 161 4.39 1.53 -8.98
N ILE A 162 5.07 0.99 -7.96
CA ILE A 162 5.09 1.55 -6.60
C ILE A 162 5.75 2.94 -6.57
N GLU A 163 6.86 3.11 -7.29
CA GLU A 163 7.55 4.39 -7.39
C GLU A 163 6.74 5.44 -8.16
N THR A 164 6.01 5.04 -9.21
CA THR A 164 5.09 5.92 -9.93
C THR A 164 3.94 6.38 -9.05
N VAL A 165 3.28 5.48 -8.32
CA VAL A 165 2.21 5.83 -7.37
C VAL A 165 2.72 6.85 -6.36
N TYR A 166 3.90 6.63 -5.81
CA TYR A 166 4.51 7.57 -4.87
C TYR A 166 4.86 8.92 -5.49
N ALA A 167 5.46 8.93 -6.68
CA ALA A 167 5.85 10.15 -7.38
C ALA A 167 4.62 11.00 -7.73
N VAL A 168 3.54 10.39 -8.24
CA VAL A 168 2.27 11.07 -8.51
C VAL A 168 1.69 11.64 -7.23
N TRP A 169 1.71 10.89 -6.12
CA TRP A 169 1.25 11.40 -4.83
C TRP A 169 2.05 12.62 -4.34
N LEU A 170 3.37 12.63 -4.54
CA LEU A 170 4.20 13.79 -4.22
C LEU A 170 3.86 15.00 -5.09
N GLN A 171 3.67 14.82 -6.40
CA GLN A 171 3.28 15.91 -7.32
C GLN A 171 1.92 16.49 -6.94
N ARG A 172 0.96 15.63 -6.58
CA ARG A 172 -0.35 16.07 -6.09
C ARG A 172 -0.19 16.96 -4.86
N ASN A 173 0.55 16.49 -3.85
CA ASN A 173 0.73 17.27 -2.63
C ASN A 173 1.49 18.58 -2.87
N ALA A 174 2.51 18.58 -3.74
CA ALA A 174 3.20 19.80 -4.13
C ALA A 174 2.25 20.79 -4.85
N SER A 175 1.33 20.30 -5.67
CA SER A 175 0.31 21.15 -6.30
C SER A 175 -0.64 21.75 -5.27
N VAL A 176 -1.12 20.95 -4.31
CA VAL A 176 -2.02 21.42 -3.23
C VAL A 176 -1.35 22.48 -2.35
N PHE A 177 -0.16 22.17 -1.82
CA PHE A 177 0.45 22.97 -0.75
C PHE A 177 1.44 24.02 -1.25
N SER A 178 1.96 23.88 -2.46
CA SER A 178 3.01 24.76 -3.01
C SER A 178 2.72 25.25 -4.42
N LYS A 179 1.55 24.93 -4.99
CA LYS A 179 1.14 25.31 -6.35
C LYS A 179 2.20 24.99 -7.41
N LYS A 180 2.91 23.89 -7.19
CA LYS A 180 4.00 23.42 -8.05
C LYS A 180 3.64 22.09 -8.66
N LEU A 181 3.83 21.99 -9.98
CA LEU A 181 3.69 20.75 -10.74
C LEU A 181 4.91 20.60 -11.64
N ASP A 182 5.70 19.53 -11.41
CA ASP A 182 6.88 19.26 -12.25
C ASP A 182 6.43 18.76 -13.64
N PRO A 183 7.18 19.02 -14.72
CA PRO A 183 6.91 18.43 -16.03
C PRO A 183 6.98 16.90 -15.99
N VAL A 184 6.13 16.23 -16.78
CA VAL A 184 6.05 14.76 -16.89
C VAL A 184 7.44 14.13 -17.02
N GLU A 185 8.26 14.65 -17.93
CA GLU A 185 9.60 14.12 -18.20
C GLU A 185 10.51 14.14 -16.95
N SER A 186 10.44 15.21 -16.16
CA SER A 186 11.26 15.34 -14.95
C SER A 186 10.86 14.31 -13.88
N VAL A 187 9.56 14.05 -13.76
CA VAL A 187 9.03 13.02 -12.85
C VAL A 187 9.42 11.62 -13.33
N VAL A 188 9.29 11.35 -14.62
CA VAL A 188 9.67 10.06 -15.24
C VAL A 188 11.15 9.76 -15.04
N ARG A 189 12.05 10.72 -15.32
CA ARG A 189 13.50 10.55 -15.10
C ARG A 189 13.81 10.20 -13.63
N ARG A 190 13.14 10.86 -12.69
CA ARG A 190 13.31 10.60 -11.25
C ARG A 190 12.83 9.19 -10.86
N ILE A 191 11.68 8.76 -11.37
CA ILE A 191 11.16 7.41 -11.15
C ILE A 191 12.16 6.38 -11.68
N LEU A 192 12.61 6.52 -12.94
CA LEU A 192 13.51 5.57 -13.58
C LEU A 192 14.87 5.50 -12.88
N PHE A 193 15.40 6.64 -12.42
CA PHE A 193 16.62 6.68 -11.61
C PHE A 193 16.47 5.86 -10.32
N ILE A 194 15.39 6.07 -9.56
CA ILE A 194 15.13 5.32 -8.32
C ILE A 194 14.95 3.82 -8.60
N VAL A 195 14.22 3.47 -9.66
CA VAL A 195 14.03 2.08 -10.09
C VAL A 195 15.37 1.45 -10.46
N ALA A 196 16.25 2.16 -11.18
CA ALA A 196 17.58 1.66 -11.53
C ALA A 196 18.46 1.41 -10.29
N CYS A 197 18.51 2.37 -9.35
CA CYS A 197 19.34 2.25 -8.14
C CYS A 197 18.91 1.12 -7.21
N ARG A 198 17.62 0.78 -7.14
CA ARG A 198 17.09 -0.26 -6.23
C ARG A 198 17.24 -1.69 -6.73
N ASN A 199 17.75 -1.85 -7.94
CA ASN A 199 17.85 -3.12 -8.65
C ASN A 199 19.30 -3.63 -8.84
N GLN A 200 20.26 -2.97 -8.19
CA GLN A 200 21.59 -3.53 -7.88
C GLN A 200 21.45 -4.51 -6.70
#